data_AF-A0AAP2FL26-F1
#
_entry.id   AF-A0AAP2FL26-F1
#
_cell.length_a   1.000
_cell.length_b   1.000
_cell.length_c   1.000
_cell.angle_alpha   90.00
_cell.angle_beta   90.00
_cell.angle_gamma   90.00
#
_symmetry.space_group_name_H-M   'P 1'
#
loop_
_entity.id
_entity.type
_entity.pdbx_description
1 polymer ?
#
loop_
_entity_poly.entity_id
_entity_poly.type
_entity_poly.pdbx_seq_one_letter_code
_entity_poly.pdbx_strand_id
1 'polypeptide(L)'
;MASWWLPMPMLTVLARMRRGDVLIGDSNGLYYWKADKKRCSPTAKALVNRGFIYQIGFNGEMAITASGLNELGYNKARSPDLP
;
A
#
# COMPACT_ATOMS: atom_id res chain seq x y z
N MET A 1 23.52 7.15 0.21
CA MET A 1 23.12 5.97 1.03
C MET A 1 21.71 5.60 0.63
N ALA A 2 21.53 4.48 -0.09
CA ALA A 2 20.19 4.04 -0.46
C ALA A 2 19.45 3.68 0.85
N SER A 3 18.38 4.40 1.17
CA SER A 3 17.47 3.98 2.23
C SER A 3 16.86 2.64 1.81
N TRP A 4 17.49 1.53 2.22
CA TRP A 4 17.00 0.16 2.04
C TRP A 4 15.66 -0.08 2.75
N TRP A 5 15.18 0.89 3.51
CA TRP A 5 14.00 0.80 4.33
C TRP A 5 12.85 1.57 3.71
N LEU A 6 11.69 0.91 3.63
CA LEU A 6 10.46 1.56 3.20
C LEU A 6 10.05 2.66 4.22
N PRO A 7 9.51 3.80 3.77
CA PRO A 7 8.95 4.80 4.67
C PRO A 7 7.78 4.22 5.48
N MET A 8 7.71 4.55 6.77
CA MET A 8 6.60 4.14 7.67
C MET A 8 5.20 4.33 7.06
N PRO A 9 4.83 5.48 6.46
CA PRO A 9 3.49 5.64 5.89
C PRO A 9 3.19 4.64 4.76
N MET A 10 4.20 4.22 3.99
CA MET A 10 4.04 3.20 2.95
C MET A 10 3.81 1.82 3.56
N LEU A 11 4.54 1.48 4.63
CA LEU A 11 4.34 0.23 5.37
C LEU A 11 2.94 0.16 5.99
N THR A 12 2.45 1.27 6.55
CA THR A 12 1.08 1.34 7.10
C THR A 12 0.02 1.03 6.05
N VAL A 13 0.19 1.53 4.82
CA VAL A 13 -0.73 1.24 3.72
C VAL A 13 -0.67 -0.23 3.32
N LEU A 14 0.54 -0.77 3.12
CA LEU A 14 0.70 -2.20 2.77
C LEU A 14 0.12 -3.13 3.83
N ALA A 15 0.28 -2.79 5.11
CA ALA A 15 -0.21 -3.62 6.20
C ALA A 15 -1.72 -3.55 6.38
N ARG A 16 -2.34 -2.37 6.16
CA ARG A 16 -3.80 -2.25 6.04
C ARG A 16 -4.34 -3.15 4.93
N MET A 17 -3.71 -3.11 3.74
CA MET A 17 -4.08 -4.02 2.64
C MET A 17 -3.94 -5.49 3.03
N ARG A 18 -2.85 -5.87 3.71
CA ARG A 18 -2.63 -7.25 4.18
C ARG A 18 -3.68 -7.72 5.19
N ARG A 19 -4.20 -6.83 6.03
CA ARG A 19 -5.33 -7.12 6.93
C ARG A 19 -6.66 -7.33 6.20
N GLY A 20 -6.73 -7.00 4.92
CA GLY A 20 -7.95 -7.10 4.10
C GLY A 20 -8.63 -5.77 3.81
N ASP A 21 -8.03 -4.63 4.18
CA ASP A 21 -8.57 -3.33 3.76
C ASP A 21 -8.43 -3.16 2.25
N VAL A 22 -9.55 -2.86 1.57
CA VAL A 22 -9.54 -2.61 0.13
C VAL A 22 -9.21 -1.14 -0.12
N LEU A 23 -8.15 -0.92 -0.90
CA LEU A 23 -7.83 0.40 -1.42
C LEU A 23 -8.43 0.54 -2.82
N ILE A 24 -9.03 1.70 -3.10
CA ILE A 24 -9.55 2.06 -4.41
C ILE A 24 -8.72 3.21 -4.97
N GLY A 25 -8.23 3.02 -6.20
CA GLY A 25 -7.62 4.03 -7.05
C GLY A 25 -8.61 4.48 -8.11
N ASP A 26 -8.82 5.79 -8.20
CA ASP A 26 -9.50 6.42 -9.32
C ASP A 26 -8.50 6.73 -10.45
N SER A 27 -9.02 6.79 -11.66
CA SER A 27 -8.35 7.21 -12.89
C SER A 27 -7.66 8.58 -12.78
N ASN A 28 -8.16 9.46 -11.89
CA ASN A 28 -7.55 10.75 -11.57
C ASN A 28 -6.29 10.66 -10.67
N GLY A 29 -5.82 9.44 -10.34
CA GLY A 29 -4.69 9.22 -9.44
C GLY A 29 -5.02 9.49 -7.97
N LEU A 30 -6.31 9.45 -7.63
CA LEU A 30 -6.80 9.57 -6.26
C LEU A 30 -6.94 8.18 -5.64
N TYR A 31 -6.25 7.96 -4.52
CA TYR A 31 -6.35 6.72 -3.77
C TYR A 31 -7.01 6.93 -2.41
N TYR A 32 -7.98 6.08 -2.09
CA TYR A 32 -8.73 6.12 -0.84
C TYR A 32 -9.10 4.71 -0.35
N TRP A 33 -9.30 4.58 0.95
CA TRP A 33 -9.76 3.32 1.56
C TRP A 33 -11.26 3.13 1.36
N LYS A 34 -11.69 1.92 0.96
CA LYS A 34 -13.10 1.58 0.77
C LYS A 34 -13.90 1.69 2.08
N ALA A 35 -13.30 1.30 3.20
CA ALA A 35 -13.92 1.33 4.53
C ALA A 35 -14.16 2.76 5.06
N ASP A 36 -13.12 3.58 5.12
CA ASP A 36 -13.17 4.90 5.79
C ASP A 36 -13.29 6.09 4.81
N LYS A 37 -13.22 5.85 3.50
CA LYS A 37 -13.02 6.89 2.45
C LYS A 37 -11.83 7.83 2.70
N LYS A 38 -10.92 7.45 3.59
CA LYS A 38 -9.74 8.24 3.97
C LYS A 38 -8.74 8.25 2.81
N ARG A 39 -8.26 9.44 2.44
CA ARG A 39 -7.31 9.63 1.33
C ARG A 39 -5.90 9.22 1.75
N CYS A 40 -5.21 8.47 0.88
CA CYS A 40 -3.79 8.15 1.01
C CYS A 40 -3.04 8.30 -0.32
N SER A 41 -3.50 9.25 -1.14
CA SER A 41 -3.10 9.42 -2.53
C SER A 41 -1.59 9.54 -2.78
N PRO A 42 -0.81 10.39 -2.06
CA PRO A 42 0.62 10.50 -2.30
C PRO A 42 1.39 9.21 -1.95
N THR A 43 0.99 8.53 -0.87
CA THR A 43 1.64 7.29 -0.40
C THR A 43 1.30 6.10 -1.31
N ALA A 44 0.03 5.95 -1.68
CA ALA A 44 -0.42 4.89 -2.58
C ALA A 44 0.17 5.06 -3.98
N LYS A 45 0.21 6.29 -4.51
CA LYS A 45 0.85 6.56 -5.81
C LYS A 45 2.34 6.16 -5.81
N ALA A 46 3.04 6.42 -4.70
CA ALA A 46 4.42 6.00 -4.57
C ALA A 46 4.57 4.46 -4.49
N LEU A 47 3.65 3.76 -3.82
CA LEU A 47 3.61 2.29 -3.81
C LEU A 47 3.32 1.69 -5.19
N VAL A 48 2.43 2.32 -5.97
CA VAL A 48 2.16 1.95 -7.38
C VAL A 48 3.40 2.15 -8.23
N ASN A 49 4.03 3.33 -8.16
CA ASN A 49 5.26 3.63 -8.91
C ASN A 49 6.42 2.68 -8.57
N ARG A 50 6.44 2.15 -7.34
CA ARG A 50 7.43 1.14 -6.92
C ARG A 50 7.03 -0.30 -7.25
N GLY A 51 5.82 -0.54 -7.78
CA GLY A 51 5.34 -1.88 -8.12
C GLY A 51 4.95 -2.75 -6.92
N PHE A 52 4.71 -2.15 -5.75
CA PHE A 52 4.29 -2.89 -4.54
C PHE A 52 2.79 -3.10 -4.46
N ILE A 53 2.01 -2.27 -5.15
CA ILE A 53 0.56 -2.42 -5.30
C ILE A 53 0.19 -2.20 -6.76
N TYR A 54 -0.87 -2.84 -7.22
CA TYR A 54 -1.35 -2.78 -8.60
C TYR A 54 -2.87 -2.76 -8.63
N GLN A 55 -3.44 -2.18 -9.68
CA GLN A 55 -4.88 -2.19 -9.89
C GLN A 55 -5.33 -3.57 -10.39
N ILE A 56 -6.38 -4.10 -9.76
CA ILE A 56 -7.07 -5.33 -10.16
C ILE A 56 -8.45 -4.96 -10.70
N GLY A 57 -8.69 -5.35 -11.95
CA GLY A 57 -9.98 -5.19 -12.61
C GLY A 57 -10.36 -3.73 -12.93
N PHE A 58 -11.60 -3.57 -13.39
CA PHE A 58 -12.13 -2.30 -13.87
C PHE A 58 -12.70 -1.40 -12.76
N ASN A 59 -12.89 -1.93 -11.55
CA ASN A 59 -13.50 -1.20 -10.43
C ASN A 59 -12.53 -0.27 -9.69
N GLY A 60 -11.27 -0.18 -10.13
CA GLY A 60 -10.25 0.63 -9.46
C GLY A 60 -9.71 0.01 -8.15
N GLU A 61 -10.08 -1.23 -7.83
CA GLU A 61 -9.56 -1.90 -6.63
C GLU A 61 -8.07 -2.18 -6.78
N MET A 62 -7.32 -2.08 -5.69
CA MET A 62 -5.87 -2.28 -5.67
C MET A 62 -5.52 -3.52 -4.87
N ALA A 63 -4.63 -4.36 -5.38
CA ALA A 63 -4.00 -5.46 -4.67
C ALA A 63 -2.55 -5.17 -4.34
N ILE A 64 -2.07 -5.84 -3.30
CA ILE A 64 -0.66 -5.93 -2.98
C ILE A 64 0.02 -6.96 -3.89
N THR A 65 1.20 -6.64 -4.42
CA THR A 65 2.03 -7.60 -5.17
C THR A 65 2.82 -8.50 -4.21
N ALA A 66 3.35 -9.61 -4.73
CA ALA A 66 4.30 -10.45 -3.99
C ALA A 66 5.50 -9.65 -3.48
N SER A 67 6.01 -8.70 -4.28
CA SER A 67 7.09 -7.80 -3.88
C SER A 67 6.70 -6.89 -2.70
N GLY A 68 5.47 -6.34 -2.72
CA GLY A 68 4.96 -5.53 -1.61
C GLY A 68 4.82 -6.33 -0.31
N LEU A 69 4.41 -7.60 -0.40
CA LEU A 69 4.35 -8.51 0.75
C LEU A 69 5.75 -8.85 1.30
N ASN A 70 6.72 -9.08 0.41
CA ASN A 70 8.11 -9.34 0.81
C ASN A 70 8.71 -8.15 1.55
N GLU A 71 8.53 -6.93 1.05
CA GLU A 71 8.97 -5.70 1.72
C GLU A 71 8.38 -5.57 3.13
N LEU A 72 7.10 -5.92 3.28
CA LEU A 72 6.43 -5.96 4.59
C LEU A 72 7.10 -6.97 5.53
N GLY A 73 7.50 -8.13 5.01
CA GLY A 73 8.26 -9.14 5.76
C GLY A 73 9.65 -8.64 6.18
N TYR A 74 10.40 -8.02 5.26
CA TYR A 74 11.72 -7.46 5.56
C TYR A 74 11.67 -6.32 6.58
N ASN A 75 10.58 -5.53 6.57
CA ASN A 75 10.36 -4.43 7.50
C ASN A 75 9.57 -4.83 8.76
N LYS A 76 9.27 -6.12 8.98
CA LYS A 76 8.44 -6.59 10.11
C LYS A 76 8.94 -6.11 11.47
N ALA A 77 10.25 -6.05 11.67
CA ALA A 77 10.87 -5.54 12.90
C ALA A 77 10.57 -4.05 13.19
N ARG A 78 10.24 -3.27 12.15
CA ARG A 78 9.88 -1.84 12.26
C ARG A 78 8.37 -1.61 12.29
N SER A 79 7.57 -2.66 12.08
CA SER A 79 6.11 -2.62 12.17
C SER A 79 5.57 -3.67 13.15
N PRO A 80 5.96 -3.65 14.43
CA PRO A 80 5.44 -4.59 15.43
C PRO A 80 3.95 -4.39 15.74
N ASP A 81 3.41 -3.18 15.53
CA ASP A 81 2.03 -2.79 15.84
C ASP A 81 1.05 -2.88 14.66
N LEU A 82 1.51 -3.39 13.53
CA LEU A 82 0.61 -3.86 12.49
C LEU A 82 0.31 -5.33 12.85
N PRO A 83 -0.85 -5.63 13.46
CA PRO A 83 -1.19 -6.95 13.97
C PRO A 83 -1.24 -7.98 12.85
#